data_AF-A0A7S0LXT3-F1
#
_entry.id   AF-A0A7S0LXT3-F1
#
_cell.length_a   1.000
_cell.length_b   1.000
_cell.length_c   1.000
_cell.angle_alpha   90.00
_cell.angle_beta   90.00
_cell.angle_gamma   90.00
#
_symmetry.space_group_name_H-M   'P 1'
#
loop_
_entity.id
_entity.type
_entity.pdbx_description
1 polymer ?
#
loop_
_entity_poly.entity_id
_entity_poly.type
_entity_poly.pdbx_seq_one_letter_code
_entity_poly.pdbx_strand_id
1 'polypeptide(L)'
;PAEHVLLFQADSVVCSGGGGAAYLEGLLGLDLVGAPWRQGDCPPDNDRSVSLCAGDFEDMAEAAYGLPYHEYQRRRQGADGSRPVGVGGNGGLSLRRRSKMLEVVTECRGYESMSWNEDVFFSYPCPEVAMRLPTLEEASAFCVESGPAHPAPFATHKPWRHRPLDQLAALAAACPELAPLAALTGVVLP
;
A
#
# COMPACT_ATOMS: atom_id res chain seq x y z
N PRO A 1 -15.69 -0.63 20.20
CA PRO A 1 -15.26 -1.19 18.89
C PRO A 1 -13.84 -0.71 18.57
N ALA A 2 -13.00 -1.55 17.94
CA ALA A 2 -11.65 -1.16 17.55
C ALA A 2 -11.68 -0.13 16.40
N GLU A 3 -10.93 0.97 16.54
CA GLU A 3 -10.86 2.03 15.53
C GLU A 3 -9.82 1.72 14.44
N HIS A 4 -8.77 0.99 14.79
CA HIS A 4 -7.71 0.60 13.87
C HIS A 4 -7.76 -0.91 13.65
N VAL A 5 -7.63 -1.31 12.39
CA VAL A 5 -7.71 -2.71 11.96
C VAL A 5 -6.47 -3.04 11.16
N LEU A 6 -5.78 -4.11 11.57
CA LEU A 6 -4.70 -4.71 10.80
C LEU A 6 -5.30 -5.83 9.94
N LEU A 7 -5.14 -5.72 8.63
CA LEU A 7 -5.53 -6.74 7.65
C LEU A 7 -4.27 -7.32 7.03
N PHE A 8 -4.23 -8.65 6.86
CA PHE A 8 -3.07 -9.32 6.27
C PHE A 8 -3.45 -10.59 5.49
N GLN A 9 -2.65 -10.88 4.46
CA GLN A 9 -2.63 -12.13 3.71
C GLN A 9 -1.61 -13.09 4.34
N ALA A 10 -1.76 -14.39 4.07
CA ALA A 10 -0.93 -15.44 4.66
C ALA A 10 0.54 -15.39 4.19
N ASP A 11 0.83 -14.66 3.12
CA ASP A 11 2.15 -14.40 2.55
C ASP A 11 2.72 -13.03 2.95
N SER A 12 2.28 -12.53 4.11
CA SER A 12 2.88 -11.39 4.81
C SER A 12 3.55 -11.80 6.11
N VAL A 13 4.64 -11.12 6.47
CA VAL A 13 5.34 -11.33 7.74
C VAL A 13 5.84 -10.01 8.32
N VAL A 14 5.72 -9.89 9.65
CA VAL A 14 6.29 -8.77 10.43
C VAL A 14 7.75 -9.08 10.74
N CYS A 15 8.60 -8.09 10.53
CA CYS A 15 10.05 -8.21 10.67
C CYS A 15 10.46 -7.83 12.09
N SER A 16 11.29 -8.65 12.75
CA SER A 16 11.78 -8.33 14.10
C SER A 16 12.67 -7.08 14.15
N GLY A 17 13.31 -6.73 13.04
CA GLY A 17 14.17 -5.55 12.92
C GLY A 17 13.45 -4.24 12.58
N GLY A 18 12.16 -4.27 12.25
CA GLY A 18 11.43 -3.10 11.76
C GLY A 18 10.50 -2.52 12.81
N GLY A 19 10.68 -1.22 13.13
CA GLY A 19 9.72 -0.36 13.84
C GLY A 19 9.10 -0.90 15.14
N GLY A 20 9.50 -0.34 16.30
CA GLY A 20 8.85 -0.65 17.58
C GLY A 20 7.43 -0.08 17.74
N ALA A 21 6.82 -0.24 18.92
CA ALA A 21 5.46 0.27 19.21
C ALA A 21 5.28 1.76 18.87
N ALA A 22 6.28 2.60 19.16
CA ALA A 22 6.26 4.03 18.84
C ALA A 22 6.15 4.32 17.33
N TYR A 23 6.69 3.44 16.48
CA TYR A 23 6.55 3.57 15.03
C TYR A 23 5.09 3.34 14.60
N LEU A 24 4.46 2.26 15.09
CA LEU A 24 3.06 1.95 14.79
C LEU A 24 2.11 3.03 15.33
N GLU A 25 2.38 3.56 16.53
CA GLU A 25 1.60 4.67 17.09
C GLU A 25 1.62 5.91 16.18
N GLY A 26 2.75 6.20 15.54
CA GLY A 26 2.88 7.26 14.55
C GLY A 26 1.98 7.07 13.33
N LEU A 27 1.68 5.82 12.96
CA LEU A 27 0.82 5.48 11.81
C LEU A 27 -0.68 5.53 12.16
N LEU A 28 -1.06 5.52 13.44
CA LEU A 28 -2.48 5.55 13.84
C LEU A 28 -3.19 6.85 13.46
N GLY A 29 -2.43 7.90 13.13
CA GLY A 29 -2.97 9.14 12.57
C GLY A 29 -3.38 9.04 11.10
N LEU A 30 -2.97 7.99 10.40
CA LEU A 30 -3.29 7.74 8.99
C LEU A 30 -4.61 6.99 8.86
N ASP A 31 -5.26 7.16 7.72
CA ASP A 31 -6.51 6.49 7.39
C ASP A 31 -6.28 5.10 6.77
N LEU A 32 -5.21 4.95 5.99
CA LEU A 32 -4.77 3.71 5.38
C LEU A 32 -3.26 3.76 5.15
N VAL A 33 -2.56 2.68 5.48
CA VAL A 33 -1.18 2.42 5.06
C VAL A 33 -1.04 0.95 4.65
N GLY A 34 -0.40 0.72 3.51
CA GLY A 34 -0.07 -0.59 2.95
C GLY A 34 1.26 -0.53 2.21
N ALA A 35 1.67 -1.62 1.58
CA ALA A 35 2.89 -1.61 0.77
C ALA A 35 2.68 -0.71 -0.47
N PRO A 36 3.60 0.23 -0.77
CA PRO A 36 3.44 1.07 -1.94
C PRO A 36 3.61 0.22 -3.20
N TRP A 37 2.78 0.49 -4.22
CA TRP A 37 3.00 -0.05 -5.56
C TRP A 37 4.26 0.54 -6.20
N ARG A 38 4.74 -0.09 -7.26
CA ARG A 38 5.78 0.48 -8.13
C ARG A 38 5.33 1.86 -8.62
N GLN A 39 6.15 2.88 -8.40
CA GLN A 39 5.80 4.27 -8.71
C GLN A 39 5.94 4.55 -10.20
N GLY A 40 5.07 5.42 -10.72
CA GLY A 40 5.01 5.80 -12.13
C GLY A 40 4.49 4.68 -13.03
N ASP A 41 4.84 4.80 -14.31
CA ASP A 41 4.45 3.85 -15.35
C ASP A 41 5.14 2.50 -15.16
N CYS A 42 4.40 1.44 -15.46
CA CYS A 42 5.00 0.12 -15.56
C CYS A 42 6.04 0.06 -16.68
N PRO A 43 7.16 -0.66 -16.47
CA PRO A 43 8.08 -1.01 -17.55
C PRO A 43 7.35 -1.67 -18.73
N PRO A 44 7.82 -1.50 -19.98
CA PRO A 44 7.16 -2.08 -21.16
C PRO A 44 6.99 -3.60 -21.12
N ASP A 45 7.86 -4.31 -20.40
CA ASP A 45 7.87 -5.75 -20.22
C ASP A 45 7.14 -6.22 -18.94
N ASN A 46 6.49 -5.30 -18.22
CA ASN A 46 5.76 -5.65 -17.01
C ASN A 46 4.51 -6.48 -17.32
N ASP A 47 4.45 -7.68 -16.74
CA ASP A 47 3.26 -8.52 -16.78
C ASP A 47 2.16 -7.93 -15.89
N ARG A 48 1.22 -7.21 -16.51
CA ARG A 48 0.07 -6.58 -15.84
C ARG A 48 -0.91 -7.60 -15.24
N SER A 49 -0.81 -8.88 -15.59
CA SER A 49 -1.59 -9.94 -14.92
C SER A 49 -1.00 -10.29 -13.54
N VAL A 50 0.27 -9.94 -13.30
CA VAL A 50 1.00 -10.20 -12.05
C VAL A 50 1.03 -8.97 -11.15
N SER A 51 1.32 -7.79 -11.70
CA SER A 51 1.35 -6.54 -10.93
C SER A 51 1.00 -5.35 -11.80
N LEU A 52 0.12 -4.49 -11.29
CA LEU A 52 -0.07 -3.14 -11.79
C LEU A 52 0.89 -2.18 -11.09
N CYS A 53 1.14 -1.03 -11.72
CA CYS A 53 1.93 0.07 -11.14
C CYS A 53 1.01 1.19 -10.68
N ALA A 54 1.57 2.13 -9.91
CA ALA A 54 0.85 3.31 -9.45
C ALA A 54 0.18 4.03 -10.64
N GLY A 55 0.90 4.27 -11.74
CA GLY A 55 0.36 4.93 -12.93
C GLY A 55 -0.90 4.28 -13.50
N ASP A 56 -0.99 2.94 -13.49
CA ASP A 56 -2.20 2.24 -13.96
C ASP A 56 -3.43 2.56 -13.09
N PHE A 57 -3.25 2.68 -11.77
CA PHE A 57 -4.32 3.05 -10.86
C PHE A 57 -4.68 4.54 -10.96
N GLU A 58 -3.70 5.38 -11.31
CA GLU A 58 -3.91 6.79 -11.57
C GLU A 58 -4.79 6.97 -12.82
N ASP A 59 -4.48 6.26 -13.91
CA ASP A 59 -5.28 6.22 -15.13
C ASP A 59 -6.69 5.68 -14.86
N MET A 60 -6.82 4.62 -14.06
CA MET A 60 -8.13 4.09 -13.63
C MET A 60 -8.95 5.13 -12.87
N ALA A 61 -8.31 5.90 -11.97
CA ALA A 61 -8.99 6.97 -11.23
C ALA A 61 -9.40 8.13 -12.14
N GLU A 62 -8.54 8.55 -13.08
CA GLU A 62 -8.91 9.58 -14.06
C GLU A 62 -10.12 9.14 -14.89
N ALA A 63 -10.09 7.90 -15.39
CA ALA A 63 -11.16 7.34 -16.22
C ALA A 63 -12.48 7.21 -15.44
N ALA A 64 -12.44 6.67 -14.22
CA ALA A 64 -13.65 6.43 -13.43
C ALA A 64 -14.29 7.72 -12.90
N TYR A 65 -13.49 8.74 -12.61
CA TYR A 65 -13.98 9.97 -11.98
C TYR A 65 -14.13 11.15 -12.96
N GLY A 66 -13.61 11.03 -14.18
CA GLY A 66 -13.66 12.09 -15.18
C GLY A 66 -12.90 13.36 -14.76
N LEU A 67 -11.86 13.20 -13.93
CA LEU A 67 -11.04 14.28 -13.40
C LEU A 67 -9.58 14.02 -13.72
N PRO A 68 -8.81 15.04 -14.14
CA PRO A 68 -7.36 14.93 -14.19
C PRO A 68 -6.80 14.51 -12.83
N TYR A 69 -5.82 13.62 -12.81
CA TYR A 69 -5.33 12.97 -11.60
C TYR A 69 -4.78 13.98 -10.60
N HIS A 70 -4.09 15.01 -11.08
CA HIS A 70 -3.60 16.09 -10.22
C HIS A 70 -4.73 16.87 -9.52
N GLU A 71 -5.94 16.94 -10.09
CA GLU A 71 -7.13 17.50 -9.44
C GLU A 71 -7.74 16.51 -8.46
N TYR A 72 -7.87 15.24 -8.86
CA TYR A 72 -8.29 14.15 -7.98
C TYR A 72 -7.41 14.08 -6.71
N GLN A 73 -6.09 14.18 -6.88
CA GLN A 73 -5.12 14.21 -5.79
C GLN A 73 -5.35 15.37 -4.82
N ARG A 74 -5.67 16.57 -5.32
CA ARG A 74 -5.99 17.72 -4.46
C ARG A 74 -7.28 17.51 -3.67
N ARG A 75 -8.29 16.87 -4.25
CA ARG A 75 -9.57 16.62 -3.58
C ARG A 75 -9.44 15.57 -2.47
N ARG A 76 -8.62 14.54 -2.69
CA ARG A 76 -8.35 13.51 -1.67
C ARG A 76 -7.36 13.96 -0.59
N GLN A 77 -6.56 15.01 -0.84
CA GLN A 77 -5.75 15.63 0.21
C GLN A 77 -6.69 16.23 1.27
N GLY A 78 -6.55 15.81 2.52
CA GLY A 78 -7.23 16.45 3.64
C GLY A 78 -6.96 17.96 3.65
N ALA A 79 -7.95 18.74 4.12
CA ALA A 79 -7.96 20.20 4.07
C ALA A 79 -6.74 20.91 4.70
N ASP A 80 -5.88 20.19 5.44
CA ASP A 80 -4.68 20.74 6.04
C ASP A 80 -3.56 21.06 5.04
N GLY A 81 -3.58 20.47 3.83
CA GLY A 81 -2.61 20.72 2.75
C GLY A 81 -1.13 20.60 3.13
N SER A 82 -0.86 20.08 4.33
CA SER A 82 0.43 20.19 5.03
C SER A 82 1.32 19.00 4.76
N ARG A 83 0.74 17.91 4.25
CA ARG A 83 1.43 16.69 3.87
C ARG A 83 1.50 16.58 2.34
N PRO A 84 2.60 16.02 1.80
CA PRO A 84 2.64 15.59 0.40
C PRO A 84 1.43 14.73 0.06
N VAL A 85 1.05 14.69 -1.22
CA VAL A 85 0.05 13.72 -1.68
C VAL A 85 0.52 12.32 -1.26
N GLY A 86 -0.24 11.68 -0.37
CA GLY A 86 0.13 10.39 0.15
C GLY A 86 -0.17 9.26 -0.84
N VAL A 87 0.47 8.12 -0.61
CA VAL A 87 0.21 6.87 -1.33
C VAL A 87 -0.71 6.00 -0.49
N GLY A 88 -1.66 5.34 -1.13
CA GLY A 88 -2.33 4.22 -0.47
C GLY A 88 -1.38 3.03 -0.41
N GLY A 89 -1.88 1.85 -0.70
CA GLY A 89 -1.01 0.71 -0.90
C GLY A 89 -1.77 -0.58 -1.07
N ASN A 90 -1.02 -1.61 -1.45
CA ASN A 90 -1.52 -2.96 -1.55
C ASN A 90 -2.04 -3.46 -0.18
N GLY A 91 -3.15 -4.19 -0.23
CA GLY A 91 -3.87 -4.65 0.97
C GLY A 91 -3.30 -5.90 1.62
N GLY A 92 -2.25 -6.50 1.06
CA GLY A 92 -1.66 -7.74 1.55
C GLY A 92 -1.17 -7.67 2.97
N LEU A 93 -0.65 -6.53 3.41
CA LEU A 93 -0.60 -6.16 4.81
C LEU A 93 -0.89 -4.66 4.93
N SER A 94 -1.95 -4.31 5.66
CA SER A 94 -2.41 -2.93 5.76
C SER A 94 -3.00 -2.60 7.12
N LEU A 95 -2.72 -1.39 7.60
CA LEU A 95 -3.34 -0.80 8.78
C LEU A 95 -4.36 0.24 8.33
N ARG A 96 -5.59 0.13 8.84
CA ARG A 96 -6.72 0.92 8.35
C ARG A 96 -7.56 1.48 9.48
N ARG A 97 -8.11 2.67 9.24
CA ARG A 97 -9.02 3.34 10.15
C ARG A 97 -10.46 2.98 9.83
N ARG A 98 -11.12 2.29 10.76
CA ARG A 98 -12.50 1.78 10.62
C ARG A 98 -13.49 2.89 10.27
N SER A 99 -13.46 4.02 10.97
CA SER A 99 -14.38 5.13 10.71
C SER A 99 -14.25 5.66 9.28
N LYS A 100 -13.02 5.76 8.77
CA LYS A 100 -12.76 6.20 7.40
C LYS A 100 -13.18 5.16 6.36
N MET A 101 -12.95 3.87 6.61
CA MET A 101 -13.47 2.81 5.73
C MET A 101 -14.99 2.88 5.58
N LEU A 102 -15.72 3.15 6.68
CA LEU A 102 -17.17 3.30 6.64
C LEU A 102 -17.63 4.55 5.88
N GLU A 103 -16.90 5.66 6.03
CA GLU A 103 -17.11 6.87 5.23
C GLU A 103 -16.94 6.58 3.74
N VAL A 104 -15.82 5.96 3.34
CA VAL A 104 -15.56 5.58 1.94
C VAL A 104 -16.68 4.70 1.37
N VAL A 105 -17.09 3.65 2.07
CA VAL A 105 -18.15 2.73 1.59
C VAL A 105 -19.51 3.44 1.48
N THR A 106 -19.76 4.43 2.33
CA THR A 106 -21.04 5.17 2.34
C THR A 106 -21.09 6.23 1.25
N GLU A 107 -20.06 7.07 1.17
CA GLU A 107 -20.00 8.20 0.24
C GLU A 107 -19.72 7.76 -1.19
N CYS A 108 -18.88 6.74 -1.39
CA CYS A 108 -18.53 6.24 -2.73
C CYS A 108 -19.55 5.25 -3.29
N ARG A 109 -20.73 5.16 -2.68
CA ARG A 109 -21.79 4.27 -3.13
C ARG A 109 -22.26 4.66 -4.54
N GLY A 110 -22.15 3.72 -5.47
CA GLY A 110 -22.58 3.91 -6.87
C GLY A 110 -21.48 4.41 -7.81
N TYR A 111 -20.27 4.68 -7.30
CA TYR A 111 -19.10 4.90 -8.15
C TYR A 111 -18.61 3.57 -8.75
N GLU A 112 -18.06 3.62 -9.95
CA GLU A 112 -17.47 2.45 -10.64
C GLU A 112 -16.38 1.78 -9.80
N SER A 113 -15.66 2.57 -9.00
CA SER A 113 -14.58 2.10 -8.13
C SER A 113 -15.02 1.08 -7.08
N MET A 114 -16.32 0.98 -6.78
CA MET A 114 -16.86 -0.09 -5.92
C MET A 114 -16.61 -1.50 -6.48
N SER A 115 -16.37 -1.63 -7.79
CA SER A 115 -16.07 -2.91 -8.44
C SER A 115 -14.58 -3.26 -8.43
N TRP A 116 -13.72 -2.34 -7.98
CA TRP A 116 -12.28 -2.54 -7.96
C TRP A 116 -11.87 -3.51 -6.85
N ASN A 117 -10.64 -4.00 -6.96
CA ASN A 117 -10.00 -4.70 -5.85
C ASN A 117 -10.03 -3.83 -4.60
N GLU A 118 -10.24 -4.48 -3.46
CA GLU A 118 -10.54 -3.82 -2.20
C GLU A 118 -9.47 -2.80 -1.78
N ASP A 119 -8.19 -3.13 -1.97
CA ASP A 119 -7.06 -2.27 -1.65
C ASP A 119 -6.94 -1.06 -2.59
N VAL A 120 -7.25 -1.26 -3.88
CA VAL A 120 -7.35 -0.18 -4.87
C VAL A 120 -8.52 0.75 -4.52
N PHE A 121 -9.70 0.20 -4.20
CA PHE A 121 -10.88 0.97 -3.82
C PHE A 121 -10.61 1.89 -2.62
N PHE A 122 -9.98 1.38 -1.55
CA PHE A 122 -9.67 2.22 -0.39
C PHE A 122 -8.45 3.13 -0.57
N SER A 123 -7.53 2.81 -1.48
CA SER A 123 -6.40 3.68 -1.81
C SER A 123 -6.77 4.82 -2.76
N TYR A 124 -7.78 4.59 -3.59
CA TYR A 124 -8.31 5.52 -4.58
C TYR A 124 -9.84 5.68 -4.42
N PRO A 125 -10.34 6.18 -3.27
CA PRO A 125 -11.78 6.39 -3.08
C PRO A 125 -12.31 7.47 -4.04
N CYS A 126 -13.64 7.59 -4.09
CA CYS A 126 -14.32 8.65 -4.83
C CYS A 126 -13.83 10.06 -4.43
N PRO A 127 -13.92 11.06 -5.34
CA PRO A 127 -13.36 12.40 -5.12
C PRO A 127 -13.95 13.18 -3.93
N GLU A 128 -15.07 12.74 -3.37
CA GLU A 128 -15.78 13.37 -2.26
C GLU A 128 -15.15 13.03 -0.90
N VAL A 129 -14.32 11.98 -0.84
CA VAL A 129 -13.71 11.50 0.40
C VAL A 129 -12.23 11.88 0.45
N ALA A 130 -11.89 12.72 1.43
CA ALA A 130 -10.50 13.02 1.73
C ALA A 130 -9.88 11.93 2.62
N MET A 131 -8.62 11.58 2.31
CA MET A 131 -7.84 10.54 2.97
C MET A 131 -6.52 11.11 3.48
N ARG A 132 -6.16 10.77 4.72
CA ARG A 132 -4.82 10.98 5.24
C ARG A 132 -3.97 9.74 4.99
N LEU A 133 -3.21 9.80 3.90
CA LEU A 133 -2.36 8.71 3.44
C LEU A 133 -0.88 8.96 3.80
N PRO A 134 -0.06 7.89 3.93
CA PRO A 134 1.36 7.98 4.20
C PRO A 134 2.12 8.63 3.04
N THR A 135 3.28 9.21 3.32
CA THR A 135 4.28 9.48 2.30
C THR A 135 4.81 8.16 1.73
N LEU A 136 5.48 8.22 0.58
CA LEU A 136 6.14 7.03 0.01
C LEU A 136 7.16 6.41 0.96
N GLU A 137 7.88 7.25 1.70
CA GLU A 137 8.85 6.83 2.72
C GLU A 137 8.15 6.06 3.85
N GLU A 138 7.10 6.65 4.45
CA GLU A 138 6.31 6.01 5.51
C GLU A 138 5.70 4.67 5.04
N ALA A 139 5.14 4.62 3.83
CA ALA A 139 4.56 3.41 3.27
C ALA A 139 5.61 2.31 3.04
N SER A 140 6.77 2.67 2.46
CA SER A 140 7.86 1.72 2.24
C SER A 140 8.49 1.22 3.53
N ALA A 141 8.54 2.06 4.57
CA ALA A 141 8.98 1.68 5.90
C ALA A 141 7.97 0.74 6.58
N PHE A 142 6.68 0.85 6.25
CA PHE A 142 5.64 0.01 6.83
C PHE A 142 5.64 -1.39 6.22
N CYS A 143 5.60 -1.50 4.90
CA CYS A 143 5.56 -2.80 4.24
C CYS A 143 6.24 -2.76 2.87
N VAL A 144 6.97 -3.83 2.55
CA VAL A 144 7.69 -3.99 1.28
C VAL A 144 7.09 -5.13 0.45
N GLU A 145 6.67 -4.81 -0.77
CA GLU A 145 6.20 -5.75 -1.80
C GLU A 145 6.83 -5.37 -3.16
N SER A 146 6.14 -4.58 -3.99
CA SER A 146 6.50 -4.27 -5.39
C SER A 146 7.09 -2.89 -5.62
N GLY A 147 6.80 -1.92 -4.73
CA GLY A 147 7.33 -0.56 -4.77
C GLY A 147 8.76 -0.40 -4.26
N PRO A 148 9.17 0.81 -3.85
CA PRO A 148 10.45 1.03 -3.19
C PRO A 148 10.60 0.15 -1.93
N ALA A 149 11.80 -0.39 -1.71
CA ALA A 149 12.11 -1.13 -0.49
C ALA A 149 12.80 -0.23 0.52
N HIS A 150 12.23 -0.14 1.73
CA HIS A 150 12.94 0.41 2.87
C HIS A 150 13.99 -0.59 3.36
N PRO A 151 15.18 -0.15 3.79
CA PRO A 151 16.26 -1.05 4.23
C PRO A 151 15.95 -1.80 5.53
N ALA A 152 15.01 -1.31 6.33
CA ALA A 152 14.54 -1.96 7.55
C ALA A 152 13.03 -1.78 7.69
N PRO A 153 12.21 -2.52 6.92
CA PRO A 153 10.77 -2.33 6.93
C PRO A 153 10.14 -3.05 8.14
N PHE A 154 9.01 -2.55 8.60
CA PHE A 154 8.20 -3.20 9.64
C PHE A 154 7.67 -4.56 9.20
N ALA A 155 7.31 -4.71 7.93
CA ALA A 155 6.80 -5.95 7.38
C ALA A 155 7.15 -6.14 5.91
N THR A 156 6.88 -7.34 5.41
CA THR A 156 6.93 -7.66 3.98
C THR A 156 5.66 -8.37 3.54
N HIS A 157 5.35 -8.29 2.26
CA HIS A 157 4.25 -8.99 1.62
C HIS A 157 4.75 -9.55 0.28
N LYS A 158 4.90 -10.87 0.20
CA LYS A 158 5.36 -11.64 -0.97
C LYS A 158 6.39 -10.97 -1.90
N PRO A 159 7.47 -10.34 -1.37
CA PRO A 159 8.40 -9.54 -2.20
C PRO A 159 9.11 -10.36 -3.29
N TRP A 160 9.22 -11.68 -3.12
CA TRP A 160 9.84 -12.59 -4.09
C TRP A 160 9.10 -12.69 -5.43
N ARG A 161 7.86 -12.21 -5.52
CA ARG A 161 7.12 -12.10 -6.78
C ARG A 161 7.54 -10.89 -7.62
N HIS A 162 8.21 -9.90 -7.01
CA HIS A 162 8.39 -8.57 -7.61
C HIS A 162 9.84 -8.09 -7.62
N ARG A 163 10.75 -8.81 -6.94
CA ARG A 163 12.12 -8.35 -6.71
C ARG A 163 13.17 -9.33 -7.22
N PRO A 164 14.31 -8.82 -7.72
CA PRO A 164 15.47 -9.65 -8.05
C PRO A 164 16.13 -10.21 -6.79
N LEU A 165 16.94 -11.27 -6.96
CA LEU A 165 17.55 -12.04 -5.86
C LEU A 165 18.46 -11.20 -4.95
N ASP A 166 19.19 -10.22 -5.49
CA ASP A 166 20.06 -9.33 -4.71
C ASP A 166 19.27 -8.45 -3.74
N GLN A 167 18.13 -7.90 -4.19
CA GLN A 167 17.22 -7.15 -3.32
C GLN A 167 16.56 -8.04 -2.27
N LEU A 168 16.21 -9.28 -2.64
CA LEU A 168 15.66 -10.24 -1.69
C LEU A 168 16.67 -10.64 -0.63
N ALA A 169 17.95 -10.80 -0.98
CA ALA A 169 19.01 -11.07 -0.02
C ALA A 169 19.15 -9.94 1.00
N ALA A 170 19.18 -8.69 0.54
CA ALA A 170 19.24 -7.52 1.42
C ALA A 170 18.01 -7.43 2.33
N LEU A 171 16.82 -7.70 1.79
CA LEU A 171 15.57 -7.69 2.56
C LEU A 171 15.51 -8.83 3.58
N ALA A 172 15.96 -10.03 3.24
CA ALA A 172 16.03 -11.17 4.16
C ALA A 172 17.06 -10.95 5.27
N ALA A 173 18.15 -10.21 5.00
CA ALA A 173 19.08 -9.79 6.04
C ALA A 173 18.45 -8.82 7.04
N ALA A 174 17.57 -7.91 6.57
CA ALA A 174 16.84 -6.96 7.42
C ALA A 174 15.60 -7.58 8.10
N CYS A 175 15.02 -8.61 7.48
CA CYS A 175 13.80 -9.31 7.90
C CYS A 175 14.02 -10.82 7.80
N PRO A 176 14.72 -11.44 8.77
CA PRO A 176 15.05 -12.87 8.72
C PRO A 176 13.81 -13.78 8.63
N GLU A 177 12.66 -13.31 9.11
CA GLU A 177 11.37 -14.01 9.05
C GLU A 177 10.85 -14.20 7.61
N LEU A 178 11.38 -13.43 6.64
CA LEU A 178 11.04 -13.56 5.23
C LEU A 178 11.46 -14.91 4.66
N ALA A 179 12.61 -15.45 5.05
CA ALA A 179 13.15 -16.70 4.54
C ALA A 179 12.24 -17.92 4.81
N PRO A 180 11.79 -18.20 6.05
CA PRO A 180 10.88 -19.32 6.29
C PRO A 180 9.53 -19.11 5.60
N LEU A 181 9.02 -17.88 5.51
CA LEU A 181 7.78 -17.60 4.78
C LEU A 181 7.92 -17.91 3.29
N ALA A 182 9.00 -17.45 2.64
CA ALA A 182 9.27 -17.71 1.23
C ALA A 182 9.39 -19.22 0.97
N ALA A 183 10.05 -19.96 1.87
CA ALA A 183 10.22 -21.41 1.76
C ALA A 183 8.88 -22.17 1.76
N LEU A 184 7.86 -21.71 2.50
CA LEU A 184 6.50 -22.28 2.46
C LEU A 184 5.84 -22.16 1.09
N THR A 185 6.32 -21.26 0.24
CA THR A 185 5.82 -21.05 -1.14
C THR A 185 6.71 -21.71 -2.21
N GLY A 186 7.72 -22.48 -1.79
CA GLY A 186 8.68 -23.13 -2.67
C GLY A 186 9.79 -22.20 -3.18
N VAL A 187 9.93 -21.00 -2.59
CA VAL A 187 10.99 -20.05 -2.92
C VAL A 187 12.12 -20.17 -1.91
N VAL A 188 13.33 -20.43 -2.39
CA VAL A 188 14.54 -20.42 -1.57
C VAL A 188 15.23 -19.08 -1.75
N LEU A 189 15.30 -18.30 -0.68
CA LEU A 189 16.05 -17.06 -0.66
C LEU A 189 17.55 -17.36 -0.43
N PRO A 190 18.45 -16.55 -1.01
CA PRO A 190 19.89 -16.69 -0.85
C PRO A 190 20.36 -16.44 0.59
#